data_AF-A0A831RIA7-F1
#
_entry.id   AF-A0A831RIA7-F1
#
_cell.length_a   1.000
_cell.length_b   1.000
_cell.length_c   1.000
_cell.angle_alpha   90.00
_cell.angle_beta   90.00
_cell.angle_gamma   90.00
#
_symmetry.space_group_name_H-M   'P 1'
#
loop_
_entity.id
_entity.type
_entity.pdbx_description
1 polymer ?
#
loop_
_entity_poly.entity_id
_entity_poly.type
_entity_poly.pdbx_seq_one_letter_code
_entity_poly.pdbx_strand_id
1 'polypeptide(L)'
;SAAGALLDVESGYGRYIGVAAMPSSQSIYGIVVTMALRRDLTIDNSPGIFGLGVLVGLALMASAFAQGDACAASINASKNKLEIFGISLAPAALVEGFAVFAFVFALVLSAGIPK
;
A
#
# COMPACT_ATOMS: atom_id res chain seq x y z
N SER A 1 -11.02 -10.56 9.33
CA SER A 1 -10.94 -9.09 9.34
C SER A 1 -10.75 -8.59 10.77
N ALA A 2 -10.21 -7.37 10.97
CA ALA A 2 -9.98 -6.81 12.31
C ALA A 2 -11.26 -6.76 13.15
N ALA A 3 -12.37 -6.28 12.60
CA ALA A 3 -13.66 -6.26 13.31
C ALA A 3 -14.07 -7.63 13.85
N GLY A 4 -13.91 -8.70 13.07
CA GLY A 4 -14.16 -10.07 13.54
C GLY A 4 -13.13 -10.56 14.56
N ALA A 5 -11.93 -9.99 14.63
CA ALA A 5 -10.97 -10.28 15.69
C ALA A 5 -11.33 -9.62 17.01
N LEU A 6 -11.76 -8.36 16.95
CA LEU A 6 -12.17 -7.59 18.13
C LEU A 6 -13.36 -8.23 18.88
N LEU A 7 -14.15 -9.08 18.23
CA LEU A 7 -15.23 -9.85 18.86
C LEU A 7 -14.75 -11.11 19.60
N ASP A 8 -13.62 -11.68 19.20
CA ASP A 8 -13.12 -12.97 19.70
C ASP A 8 -12.06 -12.83 20.81
N VAL A 9 -11.47 -11.65 20.98
CA VAL A 9 -10.34 -11.41 21.89
C VAL A 9 -10.60 -10.22 22.80
N GLU A 10 -10.36 -10.37 24.09
CA GLU A 10 -10.60 -9.31 25.08
C GLU A 10 -9.47 -8.27 25.18
N SER A 11 -8.35 -8.46 24.45
CA SER A 11 -7.19 -7.58 24.49
C SER A 11 -6.39 -7.59 23.18
N GLY A 12 -5.45 -6.65 23.02
CA GLY A 12 -4.59 -6.56 21.82
C GLY A 12 -5.16 -5.74 20.66
N TYR A 13 -6.28 -5.04 20.87
CA TYR A 13 -6.99 -4.27 19.85
C TYR A 13 -6.10 -3.31 19.05
N GLY A 14 -5.19 -2.60 19.71
CA GLY A 14 -4.28 -1.66 19.06
C GLY A 14 -3.38 -2.31 18.00
N ARG A 15 -2.97 -3.58 18.20
CA ARG A 15 -2.17 -4.32 17.22
C ARG A 15 -3.00 -4.66 15.98
N TYR A 16 -4.21 -5.18 16.17
CA TYR A 16 -5.08 -5.54 15.04
C TYR A 16 -5.56 -4.33 14.25
N ILE A 17 -5.82 -3.21 14.92
CA ILE A 17 -6.14 -1.93 14.28
C ILE A 17 -4.92 -1.43 13.48
N GLY A 18 -3.72 -1.48 14.06
CA GLY A 18 -2.48 -1.11 13.36
C GLY A 18 -2.22 -1.95 12.11
N VAL A 19 -2.41 -3.27 12.20
CA VAL A 19 -2.28 -4.18 11.04
C VAL A 19 -3.35 -3.90 9.97
N ALA A 20 -4.58 -3.57 10.37
CA ALA A 20 -5.62 -3.18 9.43
C ALA A 20 -5.35 -1.84 8.74
N ALA A 21 -4.55 -0.96 9.35
CA ALA A 21 -4.17 0.32 8.79
C ALA A 21 -2.95 0.27 7.86
N MET A 22 -2.21 -0.85 7.79
CA MET A 22 -1.03 -0.98 6.91
C MET A 22 -1.31 -0.59 5.44
N PRO A 23 -2.43 -1.01 4.81
CA PRO A 23 -2.76 -0.65 3.43
C PRO A 23 -3.02 0.85 3.16
N SER A 24 -2.92 1.71 4.19
CA SER A 24 -3.07 3.16 4.02
C SER A 24 -1.85 3.80 3.36
N SER A 25 -0.66 3.19 3.45
CA SER A 25 0.57 3.72 2.87
C SER A 25 0.49 3.86 1.35
N GLN A 26 -0.17 2.93 0.66
CA GLN A 26 -0.37 2.95 -0.79
C GLN A 26 -1.18 4.19 -1.24
N SER A 27 -2.15 4.60 -0.43
CA SER A 27 -2.90 5.85 -0.70
C SER A 27 -2.01 7.07 -0.55
N ILE A 28 -1.15 7.11 0.47
CA ILE A 28 -0.18 8.20 0.68
C ILE A 28 0.79 8.27 -0.51
N TYR A 29 1.33 7.13 -0.96
CA TYR A 29 2.20 7.06 -2.13
C TYR A 29 1.51 7.59 -3.39
N GLY A 30 0.25 7.20 -3.63
CA GLY A 30 -0.54 7.68 -4.76
C GLY A 30 -0.74 9.21 -4.75
N ILE A 31 -1.00 9.80 -3.58
CA ILE A 31 -1.10 11.26 -3.42
C ILE A 31 0.23 11.93 -3.76
N VAL A 32 1.35 11.42 -3.22
CA VAL A 32 2.67 12.00 -3.48
C VAL A 32 3.02 11.93 -4.97
N VAL A 33 2.73 10.81 -5.64
CA VAL A 33 2.95 10.69 -7.09
C VAL A 33 2.08 11.68 -7.87
N THR A 34 0.82 11.85 -7.47
CA THR A 34 -0.07 12.84 -8.09
C THR A 34 0.48 14.25 -7.95
N MET A 35 1.03 14.60 -6.77
CA MET A 35 1.69 15.90 -6.56
C MET A 35 2.97 16.04 -7.39
N ALA A 36 3.76 14.98 -7.57
CA ALA A 36 4.96 14.99 -8.39
C ALA A 36 4.66 15.15 -9.90
N LEU A 37 3.49 14.70 -10.34
CA LEU A 37 3.03 14.84 -11.73
C LEU A 37 2.33 16.16 -12.02
N ARG A 38 2.06 16.99 -11.00
CA ARG A 38 1.35 18.27 -11.14
C ARG A 38 2.21 19.30 -11.88
N ARG A 39 1.95 19.48 -13.18
CA ARG A 39 2.57 20.50 -14.05
C ARG A 39 1.61 20.90 -15.17
N ASP A 40 1.94 21.95 -15.92
CA ASP A 40 1.15 22.37 -17.09
C ASP A 40 1.14 21.27 -18.15
N LEU A 41 -0.03 21.03 -18.76
CA LEU A 41 -0.20 19.97 -19.75
C LEU A 41 0.11 20.47 -21.15
N THR A 42 1.04 19.79 -21.82
CA THR A 42 1.42 20.01 -23.22
C THR A 42 1.18 18.72 -24.01
N ILE A 43 1.17 18.81 -25.34
CA ILE A 43 1.02 17.63 -26.21
C ILE A 43 2.15 16.63 -25.96
N ASP A 44 3.35 17.11 -25.65
CA ASP A 44 4.54 16.28 -25.46
C ASP A 44 4.57 15.57 -24.09
N ASN A 45 3.97 16.15 -23.05
CA ASN A 45 4.01 15.58 -21.69
C ASN A 45 2.73 14.81 -21.31
N SER A 46 1.57 15.14 -21.91
CA SER A 46 0.26 14.63 -21.48
C SER A 46 0.15 13.10 -21.52
N PRO A 47 0.61 12.40 -22.58
CA PRO A 47 0.55 10.94 -22.62
C PRO A 47 1.43 10.29 -21.55
N GLY A 48 2.60 10.88 -21.27
CA GLY A 48 3.52 10.39 -20.24
C GLY A 48 2.94 10.53 -18.83
N ILE A 49 2.33 11.68 -18.52
CA ILE A 49 1.69 11.93 -17.23
C ILE A 49 0.51 10.98 -17.01
N PHE A 50 -0.37 10.84 -18.01
CA PHE A 50 -1.52 9.94 -17.93
C PHE A 50 -1.10 8.48 -17.78
N GLY A 51 -0.18 8.02 -18.64
CA GLY A 51 0.31 6.64 -18.60
C GLY A 51 0.97 6.31 -17.27
N LEU A 52 1.86 7.18 -16.79
CA LEU A 52 2.53 6.97 -15.51
C LEU A 52 1.55 6.98 -14.33
N GLY A 53 0.61 7.92 -14.31
CA GLY A 53 -0.41 8.03 -13.25
C GLY A 53 -1.36 6.84 -13.20
N VAL A 54 -1.82 6.34 -14.35
CA VAL A 54 -2.70 5.16 -14.40
C VAL A 54 -1.94 3.90 -14.00
N LEU A 55 -0.75 3.66 -14.55
CA LEU A 55 0.01 2.44 -14.28
C LEU A 55 0.45 2.35 -12.82
N VAL A 56 0.94 3.45 -12.23
CA VAL A 56 1.31 3.48 -10.81
C VAL A 56 0.08 3.34 -9.92
N GLY A 57 -1.05 3.98 -10.27
CA GLY A 57 -2.30 3.86 -9.53
C GLY A 57 -2.81 2.41 -9.47
N LEU A 58 -2.80 1.72 -10.61
CA LEU A 58 -3.16 0.31 -10.68
C LEU A 58 -2.20 -0.59 -9.90
N ALA A 59 -0.89 -0.33 -9.97
CA ALA A 59 0.11 -1.08 -9.21
C ALA A 59 -0.08 -0.92 -7.69
N LEU A 60 -0.31 0.32 -7.22
CA LEU A 60 -0.58 0.60 -5.81
C LEU A 60 -1.91 0.00 -5.34
N MET A 61 -2.95 0.03 -6.18
CA MET A 61 -4.24 -0.62 -5.90
C MET A 61 -4.08 -2.14 -5.74
N ALA A 62 -3.41 -2.80 -6.69
CA ALA A 62 -3.17 -4.23 -6.61
C ALA A 62 -2.34 -4.60 -5.36
N SER A 63 -1.33 -3.79 -5.04
CA SER A 63 -0.53 -3.96 -3.82
C SER A 63 -1.37 -3.80 -2.55
N ALA A 64 -2.28 -2.81 -2.50
CA ALA A 64 -3.13 -2.60 -1.33
C ALA A 64 -4.08 -3.78 -1.07
N PHE A 65 -4.64 -4.38 -2.13
CA PHE A 65 -5.47 -5.59 -2.00
C PHE A 65 -4.66 -6.78 -1.46
N ALA A 66 -3.48 -7.05 -2.04
CA ALA A 66 -2.61 -8.13 -1.57
C ALA A 66 -2.16 -7.93 -0.11
N GLN A 67 -1.88 -6.67 0.30
CA GLN A 67 -1.50 -6.37 1.67
C GLN A 67 -2.70 -6.52 2.62
N GLY A 68 -3.90 -6.12 2.19
CA GLY A 68 -5.13 -6.33 2.94
C GLY A 68 -5.38 -7.80 3.27
N ASP A 69 -5.18 -8.69 2.28
CA ASP A 69 -5.31 -10.14 2.48
C ASP A 69 -4.25 -10.70 3.43
N ALA A 70 -2.98 -10.28 3.27
CA ALA A 70 -1.89 -10.67 4.16
C ALA A 70 -2.14 -10.20 5.61
N CYS A 71 -2.61 -8.95 5.79
CA CYS A 71 -2.99 -8.40 7.08
C CYS A 71 -4.17 -9.16 7.70
N ALA A 72 -5.20 -9.50 6.91
CA ALA A 72 -6.33 -10.28 7.39
C ALA A 72 -5.92 -11.69 7.84
N ALA A 73 -5.02 -12.34 7.09
CA ALA A 73 -4.45 -13.64 7.45
C ALA A 73 -3.60 -13.56 8.72
N SER A 74 -2.75 -12.54 8.84
CA SER A 74 -1.94 -12.27 10.03
C SER A 74 -2.79 -12.08 11.28
N ILE A 75 -3.85 -11.26 11.19
CA ILE A 75 -4.82 -11.05 12.28
C ILE A 75 -5.42 -12.40 12.68
N ASN A 76 -5.89 -13.20 11.72
CA ASN A 76 -6.56 -14.47 12.01
C ASN A 76 -5.61 -15.51 12.64
N ALA A 77 -4.36 -15.58 12.17
CA ALA A 77 -3.35 -16.46 12.76
C ALA A 77 -3.00 -16.04 14.20
N SER A 78 -2.88 -14.73 14.42
CA SER A 78 -2.48 -14.14 15.70
C SER A 78 -3.55 -14.24 16.79
N LYS A 79 -4.84 -14.37 16.42
CA LYS A 79 -5.91 -14.70 17.37
C LYS A 79 -5.64 -16.01 18.11
N ASN A 80 -5.12 -17.01 17.40
CA ASN A 80 -4.92 -18.36 17.95
C ASN A 80 -3.58 -18.49 18.67
N LYS A 81 -2.53 -17.83 18.15
CA LYS A 81 -1.18 -17.87 18.72
C LYS A 81 -0.54 -16.49 18.62
N LEU A 82 -0.48 -15.76 19.73
CA LEU A 82 0.10 -14.41 19.76
C LEU A 82 1.62 -14.41 19.51
N GLU A 83 2.31 -15.50 19.83
CA GLU A 83 3.75 -15.67 19.62
C GLU A 83 4.18 -15.54 18.15
N ILE A 84 3.29 -15.87 17.20
CA ILE A 84 3.58 -15.80 15.77
C ILE A 84 3.21 -14.46 15.13
N PHE A 85 2.68 -13.50 15.89
CA PHE A 85 2.22 -12.21 15.35
C PHE A 85 3.28 -11.52 14.49
N GLY A 86 4.52 -11.40 15.01
CA GLY A 86 5.61 -10.74 14.28
C GLY A 86 6.00 -11.48 13.00
N ILE A 87 6.06 -12.81 13.02
CA ILE A 87 6.43 -13.62 11.85
C ILE A 87 5.29 -13.60 10.81
N SER A 88 4.04 -13.58 11.27
CA SER A 88 2.86 -13.54 10.41
C SER A 88 2.72 -12.25 9.61
N LEU A 89 3.44 -11.19 9.98
CA LEU A 89 3.50 -9.93 9.24
C LEU A 89 4.53 -9.92 8.09
N ALA A 90 5.41 -10.91 8.01
CA ALA A 90 6.42 -10.98 6.96
C ALA A 90 5.84 -10.88 5.53
N PRO A 91 4.71 -11.53 5.20
CA PRO A 91 4.08 -11.35 3.88
C PRO A 91 3.56 -9.93 3.66
N ALA A 92 2.98 -9.29 4.68
CA ALA A 92 2.48 -7.91 4.57
C ALA A 92 3.63 -6.91 4.36
N ALA A 93 4.78 -7.14 5.01
CA ALA A 93 6.00 -6.35 4.82
C ALA A 93 6.61 -6.55 3.43
N LEU A 94 6.55 -7.76 2.86
CA LEU A 94 6.99 -8.00 1.49
C LEU A 94 6.14 -7.22 0.48
N VAL A 95 4.82 -7.23 0.65
CA VAL A 95 3.91 -6.46 -0.21
C VAL A 95 4.17 -4.96 -0.10
N GLU A 96 4.46 -4.46 1.10
CA GLU A 96 4.89 -3.06 1.29
C GLU A 96 6.12 -2.72 0.45
N GLY A 97 7.11 -3.63 0.41
CA GLY A 97 8.32 -3.45 -0.40
C GLY A 97 8.01 -3.25 -1.89
N PHE A 98 7.03 -3.97 -2.44
CA PHE A 98 6.60 -3.77 -3.83
C PHE A 98 5.90 -2.43 -4.06
N ALA A 99 5.06 -1.98 -3.11
CA ALA A 99 4.44 -0.66 -3.17
C ALA A 99 5.49 0.46 -3.18
N VAL A 100 6.46 0.41 -2.26
CA VAL A 100 7.55 1.37 -2.17
C VAL A 100 8.39 1.38 -3.46
N PHE A 101 8.63 0.19 -4.03
CA PHE A 101 9.36 0.08 -5.29
C PHE A 101 8.62 0.77 -6.44
N ALA A 102 7.32 0.50 -6.61
CA ALA A 102 6.49 1.15 -7.63
C ALA A 102 6.42 2.68 -7.43
N PHE A 103 6.30 3.11 -6.17
CA PHE A 103 6.32 4.52 -5.79
C PHE A 103 7.62 5.23 -6.19
N VAL A 104 8.78 4.68 -5.81
CA VAL A 104 10.09 5.27 -6.14
C VAL A 104 10.30 5.31 -7.65
N PHE A 105 9.95 4.25 -8.36
CA PHE A 105 10.04 4.22 -9.82
C PHE A 105 9.17 5.31 -10.47
N ALA A 106 7.96 5.53 -9.95
CA ALA A 106 7.11 6.61 -10.46
C ALA A 106 7.74 7.98 -10.27
N LEU A 107 8.38 8.25 -9.12
CA LEU A 107 9.10 9.51 -8.91
C LEU A 107 10.28 9.67 -9.87
N VAL A 108 11.08 8.62 -10.06
CA VAL A 108 12.22 8.64 -10.99
C VAL A 108 11.76 8.88 -12.43
N LEU A 109 10.74 8.16 -12.89
CA LEU A 109 10.20 8.32 -14.24
C LEU A 109 9.54 9.69 -14.44
N SER A 110 8.88 10.23 -13.40
CA SER A 110 8.26 11.56 -13.48
C SER A 110 9.27 12.68 -13.78
N ALA A 111 10.52 12.52 -13.36
CA ALA A 111 11.61 13.46 -13.62
C ALA A 111 12.06 13.44 -15.10
N GLY A 112 11.81 12.35 -15.83
CA GLY A 112 12.14 12.21 -17.25
C GLY A 112 11.05 12.72 -18.20
N ILE A 113 9.85 13.02 -17.70
CA ILE A 113 8.76 13.58 -18.52
C ILE A 113 9.09 15.07 -18.81
N PRO A 114 8.96 15.54 -20.06
CA PRO A 114 9.10 16.95 -20.41
C PRO A 114 8.26 17.86 -19.52
N LYS A 115 8.74 19.08 -19.30
CA LYS A 115 7.99 20.08 -18.52
C LYS A 115 6.81 20.60 -19.32
#